data_AF-A0A329TZF9-F1
#
_entry.id   AF-A0A329TZF9-F1
#
_cell.length_a   1.000
_cell.length_b   1.000
_cell.length_c   1.000
_cell.angle_alpha   90.00
_cell.angle_beta   90.00
_cell.angle_gamma   90.00
#
_symmetry.space_group_name_H-M   'P 1'
#
loop_
_entity.id
_entity.type
_entity.pdbx_description
1 polymer ?
#
loop_
_entity_poly.entity_id
_entity_poly.type
_entity_poly.pdbx_seq_one_letter_code
_entity_poly.pdbx_strand_id
1 'polypeptide(L)'
;MSIYNALYGRDGHGVGPNEPEKKGFARFCQMVGRDLGQLLGTNLMVCVLCLPAALGVSLGVTLLSLPLTVVCSAVTGLLTGPAMVLLADCALRSLQNDPSQWLPRAKQTLAAHWKAACGFGCIGTLVLGLLCFVSAFVFEAAAQQGYYPGLAILVFLALDFLVLAVLATLCAAVLPLQLPAPDSLLRRAGRLLAVAPARCVLAGVLMLAGIGGMILLFPVSVFWAVLFGFWLPGLAAMQTLFPVLRQEYGVEVRSIPRPAAPDKPLTAQEQKKRSRANWWYYNWGIVAVAAMVIVGVAYVAHGLLTTVDPDYTVAVVTAEALPDEAVQRLQTALADYAEDANGDGTVVVQVNNYTWSADAALTDMNGQMAGATQMNTDLANGESKIWILDDPEGFEQAYGALSEKLGAEWQTKLIPWRSQPALSGLELGSYNTAADGSQTVDIQSRFAGYSVAVFDASDALWQALNS
;
A
#
# COMPACT_ATOMS: atom_id res chain seq x y z
N MET A 1 35.34 -20.04 -10.39
CA MET A 1 34.12 -19.58 -11.11
C MET A 1 33.70 -18.26 -10.50
N SER A 2 33.41 -17.23 -11.30
CA SER A 2 32.88 -15.95 -10.79
C SER A 2 31.50 -16.18 -10.15
N ILE A 3 31.19 -15.50 -9.03
CA ILE A 3 29.87 -15.49 -8.37
C ILE A 3 28.75 -15.17 -9.38
N TYR A 4 29.07 -14.38 -10.41
CA TYR A 4 28.21 -14.08 -11.54
C TYR A 4 27.75 -15.34 -12.31
N ASN A 5 28.66 -16.28 -12.60
CA ASN A 5 28.31 -17.53 -13.28
C ASN A 5 27.59 -18.52 -12.36
N ALA A 6 27.82 -18.44 -11.05
CA ALA A 6 27.13 -19.29 -10.07
C ALA A 6 25.67 -18.86 -9.84
N LEU A 7 25.39 -17.55 -9.86
CA LEU A 7 24.04 -16.99 -9.69
C LEU A 7 23.26 -16.88 -11.02
N TYR A 8 23.94 -16.59 -12.14
CA TYR A 8 23.29 -16.24 -13.41
C TYR A 8 23.61 -17.18 -14.58
N GLY A 9 24.54 -18.14 -14.44
CA GLY A 9 24.98 -19.01 -15.53
C GLY A 9 24.13 -20.25 -15.81
N ARG A 10 22.95 -20.39 -15.16
CA ARG A 10 22.04 -21.52 -15.40
C ARG A 10 21.02 -21.17 -16.48
N ASP A 11 20.80 -22.09 -17.43
CA ASP A 11 19.69 -22.01 -18.37
C ASP A 11 18.37 -21.80 -17.60
N GLY A 12 17.51 -20.93 -18.11
CA GLY A 12 16.23 -20.60 -17.48
C GLY A 12 15.40 -21.85 -17.18
N HIS A 13 14.53 -21.77 -16.18
CA HIS A 13 13.62 -22.85 -15.88
C HIS A 13 12.74 -23.10 -17.11
N GLY A 14 12.92 -24.25 -17.78
CA GLY A 14 12.04 -24.68 -18.86
C GLY A 14 10.73 -25.22 -18.32
N VAL A 15 9.79 -25.56 -19.19
CA VAL A 15 8.65 -26.47 -18.94
C VAL A 15 9.11 -27.92 -19.12
N GLY A 16 8.46 -28.85 -18.43
CA GLY A 16 8.65 -30.28 -18.60
C GLY A 16 8.47 -30.71 -20.07
N PRO A 17 9.43 -31.45 -20.67
CA PRO A 17 9.36 -31.87 -22.08
C PRO A 17 8.17 -32.78 -22.43
N ASN A 18 7.53 -33.36 -21.42
CA ASN A 18 6.41 -34.31 -21.55
C ASN A 18 5.06 -33.69 -21.17
N GLU A 19 4.98 -32.38 -20.90
CA GLU A 19 3.76 -31.74 -20.40
C GLU A 19 2.96 -31.10 -21.56
N PRO A 20 1.68 -31.46 -21.77
CA PRO A 20 0.85 -30.81 -22.79
C PRO A 20 0.71 -29.31 -22.49
N GLU A 21 0.56 -28.48 -23.54
CA GLU A 21 0.40 -27.03 -23.38
C GLU A 21 -0.84 -26.74 -22.50
N LYS A 22 -0.59 -26.36 -21.24
CA LYS A 22 -1.65 -26.02 -20.29
C LYS A 22 -2.41 -24.80 -20.78
N LYS A 23 -3.71 -24.74 -20.49
CA LYS A 23 -4.59 -23.62 -20.87
C LYS A 23 -5.15 -22.93 -19.62
N GLY A 24 -5.49 -21.66 -19.75
CA GLY A 24 -6.11 -20.88 -18.68
C GLY A 24 -5.29 -20.86 -17.38
N PHE A 25 -5.96 -21.03 -16.24
CA PHE A 25 -5.34 -20.94 -14.92
C PHE A 25 -4.18 -21.94 -14.71
N ALA A 26 -4.27 -23.15 -15.28
CA ALA A 26 -3.20 -24.14 -15.18
C ALA A 26 -1.91 -23.68 -15.89
N ARG A 27 -2.03 -22.90 -16.96
CA ARG A 27 -0.87 -22.25 -17.61
C ARG A 27 -0.31 -21.13 -16.74
N PHE A 28 -1.18 -20.36 -16.12
CA PHE A 28 -0.79 -19.29 -15.20
C PHE A 28 0.07 -19.84 -14.05
N CYS A 29 -0.43 -20.85 -13.33
CA CYS A 29 0.32 -21.48 -12.25
C CYS A 29 1.66 -22.07 -12.72
N GLN A 30 1.70 -22.67 -13.90
CA GLN A 30 2.94 -23.20 -14.48
C GLN A 30 3.97 -22.09 -14.76
N MET A 31 3.53 -20.95 -15.29
CA MET A 31 4.40 -19.78 -15.47
C MET A 31 4.89 -19.25 -14.14
N VAL A 32 4.01 -19.12 -13.14
CA VAL A 32 4.41 -18.70 -11.79
C VAL A 32 5.44 -19.67 -11.19
N GLY A 33 5.23 -20.98 -11.29
CA GLY A 33 6.16 -21.98 -10.77
C GLY A 33 7.54 -21.92 -11.42
N ARG A 34 7.59 -21.65 -12.72
CA ARG A 34 8.80 -21.63 -13.54
C ARG A 34 9.55 -20.29 -13.47
N ASP A 35 8.83 -19.19 -13.55
CA ASP A 35 9.37 -17.86 -13.84
C ASP A 35 9.24 -16.89 -12.66
N LEU A 36 8.90 -17.37 -11.45
CA LEU A 36 8.66 -16.51 -10.30
C LEU A 36 9.81 -15.52 -10.06
N GLY A 37 11.06 -15.98 -10.15
CA GLY A 37 12.23 -15.13 -9.91
C GLY A 37 12.34 -13.95 -10.89
N GLN A 38 12.06 -14.17 -12.19
CA GLN A 38 12.09 -13.08 -13.18
C GLN A 38 10.87 -12.16 -13.06
N LEU A 39 9.70 -12.71 -12.71
CA LEU A 39 8.48 -11.95 -12.49
C LEU A 39 8.63 -11.03 -11.27
N LEU A 40 9.15 -11.55 -10.16
CA LEU A 40 9.41 -10.79 -8.94
C LEU A 40 10.53 -9.75 -9.14
N GLY A 41 11.63 -10.13 -9.81
CA GLY A 41 12.72 -9.21 -10.12
C GLY A 41 12.28 -8.04 -11.01
N THR A 42 11.45 -8.33 -12.01
CA THR A 42 10.86 -7.30 -12.87
C THR A 42 9.85 -6.46 -12.10
N ASN A 43 9.03 -7.06 -11.24
CA ASN A 43 8.10 -6.33 -10.39
C ASN A 43 8.80 -5.31 -9.49
N LEU A 44 9.89 -5.70 -8.83
CA LEU A 44 10.67 -4.80 -7.98
C LEU A 44 11.21 -3.61 -8.79
N MET A 45 11.76 -3.86 -9.99
CA MET A 45 12.20 -2.78 -10.89
C MET A 45 11.04 -1.86 -11.27
N VAL A 46 9.88 -2.42 -11.59
CA VAL A 46 8.67 -1.64 -11.94
C VAL A 46 8.20 -0.80 -10.76
N CYS A 47 8.15 -1.36 -9.54
CA CYS A 47 7.81 -0.62 -8.34
C CYS A 47 8.74 0.59 -8.14
N VAL A 48 10.06 0.39 -8.25
CA VAL A 48 11.04 1.47 -8.10
C VAL A 48 10.88 2.54 -9.18
N LEU A 49 10.66 2.14 -10.43
CA LEU A 49 10.51 3.08 -11.54
C LEU A 49 9.18 3.84 -11.53
N CYS A 50 8.11 3.23 -11.02
CA CYS A 50 6.78 3.84 -10.93
C CYS A 50 6.58 4.66 -9.65
N LEU A 51 7.41 4.47 -8.61
CA LEU A 51 7.28 5.18 -7.33
C LEU A 51 7.36 6.71 -7.46
N PRO A 52 8.27 7.31 -8.25
CA PRO A 52 8.26 8.75 -8.49
C PRO A 52 6.95 9.24 -9.12
N ALA A 53 6.36 8.46 -10.02
CA ALA A 53 5.08 8.80 -10.64
C ALA A 53 3.93 8.73 -9.63
N ALA A 54 3.87 7.67 -8.82
CA ALA A 54 2.87 7.55 -7.77
C ALA A 54 2.95 8.75 -6.81
N LEU A 55 4.12 9.05 -6.26
CA LEU A 55 4.28 10.16 -5.32
C LEU A 55 4.06 11.54 -5.97
N GLY A 56 4.64 11.78 -7.15
CA GLY A 56 4.57 13.07 -7.82
C GLY A 56 3.17 13.41 -8.32
N VAL A 57 2.46 12.45 -8.91
CA VAL A 57 1.07 12.65 -9.36
C VAL A 57 0.15 12.80 -8.15
N SER A 58 0.29 11.94 -7.13
CA SER A 58 -0.51 12.06 -5.91
C SER A 58 -0.30 13.42 -5.23
N LEU A 59 0.95 13.89 -5.10
CA LEU A 59 1.23 15.21 -4.54
C LEU A 59 0.56 16.34 -5.32
N GLY A 60 0.65 16.31 -6.66
CA GLY A 60 -0.01 17.31 -7.51
C GLY A 60 -1.53 17.34 -7.34
N VAL A 61 -2.14 16.15 -7.25
CA VAL A 61 -3.58 15.99 -7.07
C VAL A 61 -4.03 16.41 -5.66
N THR A 62 -3.32 15.99 -4.61
CA THR A 62 -3.64 16.34 -3.22
C THR A 62 -3.52 17.85 -2.96
N LEU A 63 -2.55 18.51 -3.58
CA LEU A 63 -2.40 19.97 -3.48
C LEU A 63 -3.33 20.75 -4.41
N LEU A 64 -4.19 20.06 -5.19
CA LEU A 64 -5.03 20.65 -6.24
C LEU A 64 -4.25 21.61 -7.16
N SER A 65 -2.99 21.28 -7.45
CA SER A 65 -2.12 22.06 -8.33
C SER A 65 -1.99 21.42 -9.71
N LEU A 66 -2.70 22.00 -10.69
CA LEU A 66 -2.66 21.55 -12.08
C LEU A 66 -1.23 21.61 -12.68
N PRO A 67 -0.47 22.72 -12.53
CA PRO A 67 0.88 22.80 -13.10
C PRO A 67 1.81 21.73 -12.52
N LEU A 68 1.73 21.50 -11.20
CA LEU A 68 2.53 20.49 -10.53
C LEU A 68 2.16 19.09 -11.04
N THR A 69 0.86 18.80 -11.17
CA THR A 69 0.37 17.52 -11.70
C THR A 69 0.87 17.30 -13.12
N VAL A 70 0.78 18.29 -14.00
CA VAL A 70 1.25 18.19 -15.40
C VAL A 70 2.75 17.91 -15.46
N VAL A 71 3.56 18.70 -14.75
CA VAL A 71 5.02 18.56 -14.77
C VAL A 71 5.44 17.22 -14.17
N CYS A 72 4.91 16.86 -12.99
CA CYS A 72 5.24 15.60 -12.34
C CYS A 72 4.81 14.41 -13.20
N SER A 73 3.62 14.42 -13.79
CA SER A 73 3.14 13.33 -14.64
C SER A 73 4.00 13.14 -15.89
N ALA A 74 4.37 14.23 -16.56
CA ALA A 74 5.19 14.17 -17.78
C ALA A 74 6.62 13.68 -17.49
N VAL A 75 7.26 14.21 -16.43
CA VAL A 75 8.64 13.86 -16.07
C VAL A 75 8.71 12.42 -15.57
N THR A 76 7.83 12.03 -14.65
CA THR A 76 7.84 10.68 -14.06
C THR A 76 7.38 9.62 -15.06
N GLY A 77 6.53 9.99 -16.03
CA GLY A 77 6.14 9.11 -17.13
C GLY A 77 7.30 8.64 -18.01
N LEU A 78 8.42 9.38 -18.04
CA LEU A 78 9.65 8.92 -18.71
C LEU A 78 10.22 7.62 -18.11
N LEU A 79 9.92 7.36 -16.83
CA LEU A 79 10.31 6.14 -16.10
C LEU A 79 9.21 5.07 -16.15
N THR A 80 7.94 5.47 -16.01
CA THR A 80 6.78 4.57 -16.06
C THR A 80 6.69 3.81 -17.38
N GLY A 81 7.00 4.48 -18.50
CA GLY A 81 6.99 3.86 -19.82
C GLY A 81 7.92 2.64 -19.93
N PRO A 82 9.24 2.81 -19.73
CA PRO A 82 10.20 1.71 -19.59
C PRO A 82 9.75 0.60 -18.64
N ALA A 83 9.20 0.94 -17.48
CA ALA A 83 8.71 -0.03 -16.51
C ALA A 83 7.61 -0.93 -17.11
N MET A 84 6.61 -0.32 -17.76
CA MET A 84 5.53 -1.06 -18.41
C MET A 84 6.01 -1.94 -19.57
N VAL A 85 7.03 -1.51 -20.32
CA VAL A 85 7.63 -2.33 -21.39
C VAL A 85 8.36 -3.54 -20.82
N LEU A 86 9.14 -3.36 -19.75
CA LEU A 86 9.84 -4.47 -19.09
C LEU A 86 8.85 -5.50 -18.54
N LEU A 87 7.75 -5.04 -17.95
CA LEU A 87 6.67 -5.88 -17.47
C LEU A 87 6.03 -6.68 -18.62
N ALA A 88 5.67 -6.00 -19.71
CA ALA A 88 5.05 -6.60 -20.88
C ALA A 88 5.97 -7.61 -21.59
N ASP A 89 7.25 -7.28 -21.77
CA ASP A 89 8.24 -8.20 -22.34
C ASP A 89 8.45 -9.41 -21.42
N CYS A 90 8.59 -9.22 -20.11
CA CYS A 90 8.72 -10.33 -19.17
C CYS A 90 7.51 -11.29 -19.23
N ALA A 91 6.29 -10.76 -19.24
CA ALA A 91 5.07 -11.55 -19.36
C ALA A 91 4.97 -12.27 -20.72
N LEU A 92 5.27 -11.58 -21.82
CA LEU A 92 5.24 -12.14 -23.16
C LEU A 92 6.26 -13.27 -23.34
N ARG A 93 7.50 -13.07 -22.88
CA ARG A 93 8.59 -14.05 -22.98
C ARG A 93 8.32 -15.28 -22.11
N SER A 94 7.71 -15.07 -20.94
CA SER A 94 7.18 -16.16 -20.12
C SER A 94 6.15 -16.97 -20.92
N LEU A 95 5.18 -16.32 -21.59
CA LEU A 95 4.20 -17.02 -22.41
C LEU A 95 4.79 -17.76 -23.63
N GLN A 96 5.90 -17.26 -24.18
CA GLN A 96 6.65 -17.85 -25.29
C GLN A 96 7.58 -19.02 -24.90
N ASN A 97 7.76 -19.29 -23.60
CA ASN A 97 8.73 -20.25 -23.07
C ASN A 97 10.19 -19.91 -23.46
N ASP A 98 10.57 -18.64 -23.48
CA ASP A 98 11.94 -18.25 -23.83
C ASP A 98 12.93 -18.56 -22.69
N PRO A 99 13.94 -19.43 -22.89
CA PRO A 99 14.91 -19.79 -21.84
C PRO A 99 16.00 -18.73 -21.60
N SER A 100 15.94 -17.60 -22.32
CA SER A 100 16.95 -16.53 -22.25
C SER A 100 17.08 -15.92 -20.85
N GLN A 101 18.31 -15.52 -20.50
CA GLN A 101 18.59 -14.85 -19.23
C GLN A 101 17.85 -13.52 -19.14
N TRP A 102 17.15 -13.30 -18.02
CA TRP A 102 16.22 -12.19 -17.87
C TRP A 102 16.89 -10.80 -17.91
N LEU A 103 18.03 -10.62 -17.23
CA LEU A 103 18.64 -9.30 -17.01
C LEU A 103 19.34 -8.75 -18.27
N PRO A 104 20.17 -9.52 -19.00
CA PRO A 104 20.70 -9.07 -20.30
C PRO A 104 19.58 -8.81 -21.32
N ARG A 105 18.53 -9.63 -21.31
CA ARG A 105 17.34 -9.44 -22.16
C ARG A 105 16.61 -8.14 -21.84
N ALA A 106 16.31 -7.89 -20.57
CA ALA A 106 15.66 -6.66 -20.13
C ALA A 106 16.43 -5.42 -20.60
N LYS A 107 17.77 -5.45 -20.47
CA LYS A 107 18.65 -4.39 -20.98
C LYS A 107 18.55 -4.24 -22.50
N GLN A 108 18.51 -5.33 -23.25
CA GLN A 108 18.38 -5.31 -24.71
C GLN A 108 17.02 -4.77 -25.17
N THR A 109 15.93 -5.23 -24.56
CA THR A 109 14.57 -4.74 -24.85
C THR A 109 14.47 -3.24 -24.58
N LEU A 110 15.02 -2.79 -23.44
CA LEU A 110 15.04 -1.38 -23.10
C LEU A 110 15.87 -0.59 -24.11
N ALA A 111 17.08 -1.03 -24.45
CA ALA A 111 17.93 -0.36 -25.43
C ALA A 111 17.27 -0.27 -26.82
N ALA A 112 16.52 -1.28 -27.23
CA ALA A 112 15.82 -1.31 -28.51
C ALA A 112 14.61 -0.35 -28.55
N HIS A 113 13.89 -0.22 -27.45
CA HIS A 113 12.59 0.48 -27.42
C HIS A 113 12.54 1.74 -26.54
N TRP A 114 13.67 2.19 -25.97
CA TRP A 114 13.67 3.26 -24.94
C TRP A 114 12.96 4.55 -25.37
N LYS A 115 13.16 5.02 -26.61
CA LYS A 115 12.51 6.27 -27.09
C LYS A 115 10.99 6.13 -27.13
N ALA A 116 10.51 5.02 -27.68
CA ALA A 116 9.10 4.73 -27.78
C ALA A 116 8.48 4.45 -26.41
N ALA A 117 9.23 3.77 -25.52
CA ALA A 117 8.82 3.52 -24.14
C ALA A 117 8.67 4.83 -23.35
N CYS A 118 9.66 5.71 -23.39
CA CYS A 118 9.60 7.01 -22.71
C CYS A 118 8.47 7.90 -23.26
N GLY A 119 8.28 7.95 -24.58
CA GLY A 119 7.18 8.70 -25.20
C GLY A 119 5.80 8.15 -24.80
N PHE A 120 5.62 6.84 -24.85
CA PHE A 120 4.42 6.15 -24.40
C PHE A 120 4.11 6.43 -22.91
N GLY A 121 5.13 6.32 -22.06
CA GLY A 121 4.99 6.55 -20.63
C GLY A 121 4.69 8.01 -20.28
N CYS A 122 5.36 8.97 -20.91
CA CYS A 122 5.12 10.41 -20.71
C CYS A 122 3.68 10.78 -21.05
N ILE A 123 3.19 10.39 -22.24
CA ILE A 123 1.82 10.67 -22.67
C ILE A 123 0.82 9.93 -21.78
N GLY A 124 1.04 8.63 -21.53
CA GLY A 124 0.12 7.81 -20.74
C GLY A 124 -0.02 8.30 -19.30
N THR A 125 1.10 8.64 -18.67
CA THR A 125 1.11 9.15 -17.28
C THR A 125 0.55 10.56 -17.21
N LEU A 126 0.80 11.42 -18.21
CA LEU A 126 0.19 12.75 -18.29
C LEU A 126 -1.34 12.67 -18.38
N VAL A 127 -1.87 11.82 -19.26
CA VAL A 127 -3.33 11.64 -19.39
C VAL A 127 -3.90 11.06 -18.09
N LEU A 128 -3.23 10.09 -17.48
CA LEU A 128 -3.64 9.53 -16.18
C LEU A 128 -3.68 10.61 -15.09
N GLY A 129 -2.62 11.41 -14.96
CA GLY A 129 -2.52 12.46 -13.96
C GLY A 129 -3.56 13.57 -14.15
N LEU A 130 -3.81 13.98 -15.39
CA LEU A 130 -4.89 14.92 -15.71
C LEU A 130 -6.27 14.34 -15.36
N LEU A 131 -6.51 13.07 -15.66
CA LEU A 131 -7.76 12.40 -15.31
C LEU A 131 -7.94 12.32 -13.79
N CYS A 132 -6.90 11.95 -13.05
CA CYS A 132 -6.90 11.96 -11.58
C CYS A 132 -7.14 13.37 -11.02
N PHE A 133 -6.53 14.41 -11.60
CA PHE A 133 -6.74 15.80 -11.19
C PHE A 133 -8.17 16.25 -11.40
N VAL A 134 -8.74 16.03 -12.59
CA VAL A 134 -10.12 16.37 -12.90
C VAL A 134 -11.08 15.62 -11.96
N SER A 135 -10.78 14.35 -11.68
CA SER A 135 -11.53 13.57 -10.69
C SER A 135 -11.54 14.28 -9.33
N ALA A 136 -10.37 14.54 -8.76
CA ALA A 136 -10.24 15.16 -7.45
C ALA A 136 -10.92 16.55 -7.40
N PHE A 137 -10.73 17.36 -8.43
CA PHE A 137 -11.36 18.67 -8.55
C PHE A 137 -12.90 18.59 -8.57
N VAL A 138 -13.47 17.63 -9.30
CA VAL A 138 -14.93 17.42 -9.36
C VAL A 138 -15.49 16.99 -8.01
N PHE A 139 -14.79 16.10 -7.30
CA PHE A 139 -15.20 15.68 -5.96
C PHE A 139 -15.13 16.84 -4.96
N GLU A 140 -14.05 17.62 -4.98
CA GLU A 140 -13.88 18.78 -4.11
C GLU A 140 -14.94 19.85 -4.39
N ALA A 141 -15.18 20.18 -5.66
CA ALA A 141 -16.18 21.17 -6.05
C ALA A 141 -17.61 20.74 -5.68
N ALA A 142 -17.92 19.45 -5.76
CA ALA A 142 -19.21 18.91 -5.33
C ALA A 142 -19.35 18.96 -3.80
N ALA A 143 -18.30 18.58 -3.06
CA ALA A 143 -18.26 18.65 -1.60
C ALA A 143 -18.49 20.08 -1.09
N GLN A 144 -17.89 21.09 -1.71
CA GLN A 144 -18.11 22.51 -1.37
C GLN A 144 -19.56 22.98 -1.57
N GLN A 145 -20.31 22.34 -2.46
CA GLN A 145 -21.72 22.63 -2.69
C GLN A 145 -22.66 21.73 -1.85
N GLY A 146 -22.10 20.89 -0.98
CA GLY A 146 -22.86 20.04 -0.06
C GLY A 146 -23.54 18.83 -0.72
N TYR A 147 -23.09 18.40 -1.91
CA TYR A 147 -23.61 17.19 -2.56
C TYR A 147 -22.50 16.30 -3.12
N TYR A 148 -22.82 15.02 -3.33
CA TYR A 148 -21.91 14.07 -3.98
C TYR A 148 -22.05 14.11 -5.51
N PRO A 149 -20.95 13.94 -6.28
CA PRO A 149 -21.01 13.88 -7.73
C PRO A 149 -22.09 12.88 -8.19
N GLY A 150 -22.97 13.31 -9.09
CA GLY A 150 -24.06 12.47 -9.56
C GLY A 150 -23.56 11.18 -10.22
N LEU A 151 -24.37 10.11 -10.18
CA LEU A 151 -24.01 8.77 -10.69
C LEU A 151 -23.47 8.80 -12.12
N ALA A 152 -24.03 9.66 -12.99
CA ALA A 152 -23.58 9.80 -14.37
C ALA A 152 -22.09 10.21 -14.46
N ILE A 153 -21.65 11.16 -13.61
CA ILE A 153 -20.27 11.64 -13.56
C ILE A 153 -19.34 10.49 -13.15
N LEU A 154 -19.72 9.72 -12.13
CA LEU A 154 -18.94 8.57 -11.66
C LEU A 154 -18.80 7.51 -12.76
N VAL A 155 -19.86 7.24 -13.51
CA VAL A 155 -19.85 6.27 -14.62
C VAL A 155 -18.93 6.74 -15.75
N PHE A 156 -19.01 8.02 -16.15
CA PHE A 156 -18.12 8.56 -17.18
C PHE A 156 -16.66 8.52 -16.74
N LEU A 157 -16.38 8.89 -15.49
CA LEU A 157 -15.03 8.85 -14.96
C LEU A 157 -14.46 7.43 -14.92
N ALA A 158 -15.25 6.46 -14.45
CA ALA A 158 -14.87 5.04 -14.47
C ALA A 158 -14.61 4.54 -15.90
N LEU A 159 -15.41 4.99 -16.87
CA LEU A 159 -15.22 4.67 -18.29
C LEU A 159 -13.91 5.26 -18.83
N ASP A 160 -13.56 6.50 -18.48
CA ASP A 160 -12.32 7.14 -18.91
C ASP A 160 -11.09 6.39 -18.39
N PHE A 161 -11.10 5.98 -17.11
CA PHE A 161 -10.05 5.14 -16.53
C PHE A 161 -9.95 3.78 -17.24
N LEU A 162 -11.09 3.18 -17.60
CA LEU A 162 -11.12 1.92 -18.35
C LEU A 162 -10.53 2.08 -19.75
N VAL A 163 -10.91 3.13 -20.49
CA VAL A 163 -10.39 3.41 -21.83
C VAL A 163 -8.87 3.59 -21.78
N LEU A 164 -8.37 4.34 -20.81
CA LEU A 164 -6.95 4.54 -20.60
C LEU A 164 -6.24 3.22 -20.25
N ALA A 165 -6.82 2.41 -19.36
CA ALA A 165 -6.26 1.10 -18.99
C ALA A 165 -6.19 0.15 -20.19
N VAL A 166 -7.22 0.09 -21.03
CA VAL A 166 -7.23 -0.71 -22.26
C VAL A 166 -6.13 -0.22 -23.21
N LEU A 167 -6.09 1.08 -23.51
CA LEU A 167 -5.12 1.65 -24.43
C LEU A 167 -3.68 1.41 -23.95
N ALA A 168 -3.40 1.67 -22.66
CA ALA A 168 -2.08 1.47 -22.07
C ALA A 168 -1.65 0.00 -22.13
N THR A 169 -2.55 -0.92 -21.81
CA THR A 169 -2.28 -2.38 -21.83
C THR A 169 -1.97 -2.87 -23.23
N LEU A 170 -2.74 -2.44 -24.24
CA LEU A 170 -2.52 -2.83 -25.63
C LEU A 170 -1.20 -2.27 -26.16
N CYS A 171 -0.93 -0.99 -25.92
CA CYS A 171 0.30 -0.33 -26.31
C CYS A 171 1.53 -1.02 -25.70
N ALA A 172 1.49 -1.34 -24.41
CA ALA A 172 2.56 -2.06 -23.72
C ALA A 172 2.76 -3.47 -24.30
N ALA A 173 1.67 -4.18 -24.66
CA ALA A 173 1.74 -5.53 -25.21
C ALA A 173 2.34 -5.61 -26.61
N VAL A 174 2.11 -4.60 -27.47
CA VAL A 174 2.62 -4.60 -28.86
C VAL A 174 3.99 -3.95 -29.02
N LEU A 175 4.41 -3.12 -28.06
CA LEU A 175 5.68 -2.40 -28.12
C LEU A 175 6.93 -3.30 -28.18
N PRO A 176 7.05 -4.40 -27.41
CA PRO A 176 8.23 -5.28 -27.47
C PRO A 176 8.24 -6.23 -28.68
N LEU A 177 7.21 -6.20 -29.54
CA LEU A 177 7.14 -7.06 -30.72
C LEU A 177 8.08 -6.55 -31.83
N GLN A 178 8.98 -7.43 -32.27
CA GLN A 178 9.77 -7.23 -33.47
C GLN A 178 8.94 -7.62 -34.70
N LEU A 179 8.53 -6.62 -35.49
CA LEU A 179 7.75 -6.84 -36.71
C LEU A 179 8.59 -6.61 -37.96
N PRO A 180 8.35 -7.34 -39.07
CA PRO A 180 9.09 -7.19 -40.32
C PRO A 180 8.92 -5.82 -40.99
N ALA A 181 7.83 -5.10 -40.71
CA ALA A 181 7.50 -3.81 -41.31
C ALA A 181 7.34 -2.71 -40.24
N PRO A 182 7.83 -1.48 -40.52
CA PRO A 182 7.62 -0.34 -39.63
C PRO A 182 6.17 0.11 -39.65
N ASP A 183 5.40 -0.25 -38.62
CA ASP A 183 4.04 0.23 -38.38
C ASP A 183 3.95 1.06 -37.09
N SER A 184 3.01 2.01 -37.01
CA SER A 184 2.87 2.86 -35.82
C SER A 184 2.24 2.11 -34.65
N LEU A 185 2.66 2.45 -33.42
CA LEU A 185 2.21 1.76 -32.21
C LEU A 185 0.68 1.80 -32.02
N LEU A 186 0.06 2.95 -32.29
CA LEU A 186 -1.41 3.10 -32.23
C LEU A 186 -2.13 2.25 -33.27
N ARG A 187 -1.58 2.11 -34.49
CA ARG A 187 -2.17 1.23 -35.50
C ARG A 187 -2.09 -0.23 -35.08
N ARG A 188 -0.98 -0.64 -34.46
CA ARG A 188 -0.84 -2.00 -33.91
C ARG A 188 -1.86 -2.27 -32.81
N ALA A 189 -1.93 -1.41 -31.79
CA ALA A 189 -2.91 -1.53 -30.73
C ALA A 189 -4.35 -1.52 -31.26
N GLY A 190 -4.64 -0.67 -32.25
CA GLY A 190 -5.94 -0.59 -32.92
C GLY A 190 -6.33 -1.87 -33.67
N ARG A 191 -5.37 -2.56 -34.31
CA ARG A 191 -5.64 -3.86 -34.95
C ARG A 191 -6.03 -4.93 -33.93
N LEU A 192 -5.34 -5.01 -32.80
CA LEU A 192 -5.74 -5.92 -31.72
C LEU A 192 -7.16 -5.66 -31.23
N LEU A 193 -7.49 -4.37 -31.03
CA LEU A 193 -8.81 -3.95 -30.59
C LEU A 193 -9.89 -4.31 -31.62
N ALA A 194 -9.59 -4.16 -32.91
CA ALA A 194 -10.52 -4.50 -33.99
C ALA A 194 -10.76 -6.02 -34.11
N VAL A 195 -9.71 -6.83 -33.93
CA VAL A 195 -9.78 -8.29 -34.09
C VAL A 195 -10.42 -8.97 -32.89
N ALA A 196 -10.16 -8.49 -31.67
CA ALA A 196 -10.62 -9.12 -30.44
C ALA A 196 -11.02 -8.09 -29.37
N PRO A 197 -12.07 -7.28 -29.58
CA PRO A 197 -12.43 -6.18 -28.69
C PRO A 197 -12.73 -6.66 -27.26
N ALA A 198 -13.47 -7.76 -27.12
CA ALA A 198 -13.82 -8.31 -25.81
C ALA A 198 -12.59 -8.72 -24.97
N ARG A 199 -11.55 -9.27 -25.61
CA ARG A 199 -10.30 -9.65 -24.92
C ARG A 199 -9.46 -8.45 -24.55
N CYS A 200 -9.47 -7.42 -25.39
CA CYS A 200 -8.79 -6.16 -25.12
C CYS A 200 -9.41 -5.43 -23.93
N VAL A 201 -10.75 -5.36 -23.87
CA VAL A 201 -11.47 -4.79 -22.73
C VAL A 201 -11.20 -5.61 -21.47
N LEU A 202 -11.29 -6.94 -21.54
CA LEU A 202 -11.00 -7.80 -20.39
C LEU A 202 -9.56 -7.61 -19.87
N ALA A 203 -8.56 -7.49 -20.76
CA ALA A 203 -7.18 -7.22 -20.37
C ALA A 203 -7.05 -5.88 -19.62
N GLY A 204 -7.71 -4.83 -20.11
CA GLY A 204 -7.77 -3.53 -19.43
C GLY A 204 -8.47 -3.59 -18.08
N VAL A 205 -9.59 -4.32 -17.97
CA VAL A 205 -10.30 -4.54 -16.69
C VAL A 205 -9.41 -5.25 -15.68
N LEU A 206 -8.67 -6.29 -16.08
CA LEU A 206 -7.75 -7.00 -15.18
C LEU A 206 -6.63 -6.09 -14.67
N MET A 207 -6.06 -5.25 -15.54
CA MET A 207 -5.05 -4.27 -15.13
C MET A 207 -5.63 -3.20 -14.20
N LEU A 208 -6.80 -2.66 -14.52
CA LEU A 208 -7.46 -1.65 -13.71
C LEU A 208 -7.88 -2.21 -12.34
N ALA A 209 -8.42 -3.42 -12.28
CA ALA A 209 -8.78 -4.09 -11.04
C ALA A 209 -7.55 -4.39 -10.18
N GLY A 210 -6.44 -4.80 -10.79
CA GLY A 210 -5.18 -5.03 -10.07
C GLY A 210 -4.62 -3.75 -9.47
N ILE A 211 -4.54 -2.68 -10.26
CA ILE A 211 -4.03 -1.37 -9.79
C ILE A 211 -5.00 -0.74 -8.78
N GLY A 212 -6.30 -0.74 -9.06
CA GLY A 212 -7.33 -0.22 -8.17
C GLY A 212 -7.39 -0.96 -6.84
N GLY A 213 -7.26 -2.30 -6.85
CA GLY A 213 -7.16 -3.10 -5.63
C GLY A 213 -5.94 -2.76 -4.80
N MET A 214 -4.79 -2.46 -5.43
CA MET A 214 -3.61 -1.97 -4.71
C MET A 214 -3.83 -0.60 -4.09
N ILE A 215 -4.50 0.32 -4.78
CA ILE A 215 -4.79 1.66 -4.24
C ILE A 215 -5.77 1.57 -3.07
N LEU A 216 -6.85 0.80 -3.22
CA LEU A 216 -7.90 0.67 -2.21
C LEU A 216 -7.40 0.07 -0.89
N LEU A 217 -6.41 -0.83 -0.97
CA LEU A 217 -5.84 -1.51 0.20
C LEU A 217 -4.61 -0.79 0.78
N PHE A 218 -4.31 0.44 0.36
CA PHE A 218 -3.22 1.23 0.91
C PHE A 218 -3.48 1.58 2.39
N PRO A 219 -2.48 1.52 3.31
CA PRO A 219 -1.06 1.25 3.07
C PRO A 219 -0.66 -0.23 3.11
N VAL A 220 -1.55 -1.13 3.55
CA VAL A 220 -1.28 -2.58 3.65
C VAL A 220 -0.83 -3.16 2.31
N SER A 221 -1.36 -2.62 1.21
CA SER A 221 -1.01 -2.99 -0.16
C SER A 221 0.44 -2.71 -0.54
N VAL A 222 1.19 -1.85 0.15
CA VAL A 222 2.60 -1.54 -0.20
C VAL A 222 3.46 -2.80 -0.13
N PHE A 223 3.30 -3.58 0.93
CA PHE A 223 3.98 -4.87 1.09
C PHE A 223 3.61 -5.84 -0.04
N TRP A 224 2.31 -5.95 -0.33
CA TRP A 224 1.80 -6.82 -1.39
C TRP A 224 2.17 -6.33 -2.80
N ALA A 225 2.31 -5.02 -3.01
CA ALA A 225 2.69 -4.44 -4.28
C ALA A 225 4.12 -4.81 -4.66
N VAL A 226 5.04 -4.87 -3.68
CA VAL A 226 6.43 -5.31 -3.88
C VAL A 226 6.49 -6.79 -4.28
N LEU A 227 5.58 -7.62 -3.76
CA LEU A 227 5.58 -9.07 -4.02
C LEU A 227 4.77 -9.46 -5.27
N PHE A 228 3.59 -8.88 -5.46
CA PHE A 228 2.59 -9.29 -6.45
C PHE A 228 2.08 -8.18 -7.37
N GLY A 229 2.45 -6.93 -7.08
CA GLY A 229 1.68 -5.76 -7.51
C GLY A 229 1.39 -5.66 -8.99
N PHE A 230 2.42 -5.48 -9.82
CA PHE A 230 2.25 -5.19 -11.24
C PHE A 230 2.31 -6.46 -12.11
N TRP A 231 3.12 -7.45 -11.72
CA TRP A 231 3.31 -8.65 -12.54
C TRP A 231 2.10 -9.57 -12.58
N LEU A 232 1.33 -9.68 -11.50
CA LEU A 232 0.17 -10.56 -11.45
C LEU A 232 -0.95 -10.08 -12.40
N PRO A 233 -1.43 -8.82 -12.32
CA PRO A 233 -2.40 -8.31 -13.30
C PRO A 233 -1.80 -8.21 -14.70
N GLY A 234 -0.51 -7.86 -14.83
CA GLY A 234 0.18 -7.79 -16.11
C GLY A 234 0.26 -9.14 -16.83
N LEU A 235 0.59 -10.22 -16.11
CA LEU A 235 0.64 -11.58 -16.65
C LEU A 235 -0.76 -12.08 -17.01
N ALA A 236 -1.77 -11.81 -16.17
CA ALA A 236 -3.16 -12.16 -16.44
C ALA A 236 -3.68 -11.46 -17.71
N ALA A 237 -3.43 -10.15 -17.85
CA ALA A 237 -3.79 -9.37 -19.03
C ALA A 237 -3.01 -9.81 -20.28
N MET A 238 -1.72 -10.13 -20.16
CA MET A 238 -0.96 -10.65 -21.29
C MET A 238 -1.47 -12.02 -21.73
N GLN A 239 -1.87 -12.87 -20.78
CA GLN A 239 -2.42 -14.19 -21.08
C GLN A 239 -3.77 -14.11 -21.81
N THR A 240 -4.62 -13.12 -21.53
CA THR A 240 -5.87 -12.91 -22.28
C THR A 240 -5.60 -12.43 -23.70
N LEU A 241 -4.58 -11.59 -23.90
CA LEU A 241 -4.17 -11.08 -25.21
C LEU A 241 -3.37 -12.09 -26.03
N PHE A 242 -2.68 -13.03 -25.39
CA PHE A 242 -1.72 -13.93 -26.01
C PHE A 242 -2.24 -14.66 -27.27
N PRO A 243 -3.44 -15.27 -27.29
CA PRO A 243 -3.89 -15.97 -28.47
C PRO A 243 -4.12 -15.04 -29.68
N VAL A 244 -4.47 -13.77 -29.42
CA VAL A 244 -4.66 -12.75 -30.46
C VAL A 244 -3.29 -12.30 -30.98
N LEU A 245 -2.32 -12.10 -30.08
CA LEU A 245 -0.94 -11.79 -30.45
C LEU A 245 -0.32 -12.89 -31.32
N ARG A 246 -0.60 -14.17 -31.02
CA ARG A 246 -0.18 -15.31 -31.85
C ARG A 246 -0.76 -15.26 -33.26
N GLN A 247 -2.05 -14.99 -33.36
CA GLN A 247 -2.77 -14.98 -34.63
C GLN A 247 -2.36 -13.79 -35.52
N GLU A 248 -2.31 -12.58 -34.94
CA GLU A 248 -2.10 -11.34 -35.69
C GLU A 248 -0.63 -11.01 -35.95
N TYR A 249 0.26 -11.35 -35.01
CA TYR A 249 1.68 -10.99 -35.08
C TYR A 249 2.62 -12.18 -35.19
N GLY A 250 2.09 -13.40 -35.35
CA GLY A 250 2.90 -14.60 -35.55
C GLY A 250 3.80 -14.93 -34.35
N VAL A 251 3.37 -14.58 -33.13
CA VAL A 251 4.12 -14.83 -31.90
C VAL A 251 4.28 -16.35 -31.70
N GLU A 252 5.49 -16.87 -31.87
CA GLU A 252 5.77 -18.30 -31.70
C GLU A 252 5.94 -18.68 -30.24
N VAL A 253 5.47 -19.89 -29.89
CA VAL A 253 5.76 -20.54 -28.60
C VAL A 253 6.87 -21.53 -28.87
N ARG A 254 8.03 -21.35 -28.22
CA ARG A 254 9.14 -22.29 -28.38
C ARG A 254 8.76 -23.63 -27.74
N SER A 255 8.91 -24.70 -28.52
CA SER A 255 8.89 -26.07 -27.99
C SER A 255 10.22 -26.34 -27.30
N ILE A 256 10.15 -26.97 -26.13
CA ILE A 256 11.34 -27.24 -25.33
C ILE A 256 11.95 -28.55 -25.84
N PRO A 257 13.27 -28.60 -26.10
CA PRO A 257 13.92 -29.81 -26.59
C PRO A 257 13.62 -30.99 -25.67
N ARG A 258 13.16 -32.10 -26.27
CA ARG A 258 12.98 -33.38 -25.60
C ARG A 258 14.35 -33.87 -25.12
N PRO A 259 14.59 -34.04 -23.81
CA PRO A 259 15.77 -34.75 -23.33
C PRO A 259 15.70 -36.15 -23.93
N ALA A 260 16.80 -36.61 -24.51
CA ALA A 260 16.91 -37.98 -24.98
C ALA A 260 16.46 -38.92 -23.84
N ALA A 261 15.71 -39.96 -24.21
CA ALA A 261 15.38 -41.01 -23.26
C ALA A 261 16.69 -41.50 -22.64
N PRO A 262 16.80 -41.61 -21.30
CA PRO A 262 18.04 -42.06 -20.69
C PRO A 262 18.42 -43.43 -21.25
N ASP A 263 19.66 -43.58 -21.71
CA ASP A 263 20.19 -44.81 -22.33
C ASP A 263 20.10 -46.04 -21.42
N LYS A 264 19.87 -45.83 -20.11
CA LYS A 264 19.63 -46.87 -19.12
C LYS A 264 18.22 -46.77 -18.53
N PRO A 265 17.48 -47.88 -18.42
CA PRO A 265 16.23 -47.91 -17.65
C PRO A 265 16.54 -47.55 -16.20
N LEU A 266 15.96 -46.46 -15.72
CA LEU A 266 16.10 -46.01 -14.33
C LEU A 266 15.41 -47.00 -13.40
N THR A 267 16.00 -47.25 -12.24
CA THR A 267 15.32 -48.02 -11.18
C THR A 267 14.13 -47.22 -10.61
N ALA A 268 13.13 -47.91 -10.05
CA ALA A 268 11.92 -47.26 -9.51
C ALA A 268 12.23 -46.21 -8.42
N GLN A 269 13.28 -46.41 -7.62
CA GLN A 269 13.74 -45.45 -6.61
C GLN A 269 14.39 -44.21 -7.23
N GLU A 270 15.25 -44.38 -8.24
CA GLU A 270 15.87 -43.26 -8.97
C GLU A 270 14.84 -42.46 -9.75
N GLN A 271 13.84 -43.14 -10.33
CA GLN A 271 12.71 -42.50 -11.00
C GLN A 271 11.88 -41.67 -10.01
N LYS A 272 11.63 -42.18 -8.80
CA LYS A 272 10.91 -41.45 -7.74
C LYS A 272 11.71 -40.25 -7.19
N LYS A 273 13.04 -40.38 -7.07
CA LYS A 273 13.93 -39.28 -6.66
C LYS A 273 14.01 -38.20 -7.73
N ARG A 274 14.14 -38.61 -9.00
CA ARG A 274 14.19 -37.71 -10.17
C ARG A 274 12.84 -37.04 -10.43
N SER A 275 11.72 -37.74 -10.22
CA SER A 275 10.38 -37.14 -10.34
C SER A 275 10.12 -36.10 -9.26
N ARG A 276 10.55 -36.33 -8.01
CA ARG A 276 10.49 -35.34 -6.93
C ARG A 276 11.37 -34.12 -7.22
N ALA A 277 12.61 -34.34 -7.65
CA ALA A 277 13.52 -33.26 -8.02
C ALA A 277 12.98 -32.43 -9.19
N ASN A 278 12.43 -33.08 -10.22
CA ASN A 278 11.76 -32.41 -11.32
C ASN A 278 10.51 -31.65 -10.84
N TRP A 279 9.68 -32.26 -9.99
CA TRP A 279 8.49 -31.59 -9.46
C TRP A 279 8.86 -30.32 -8.69
N TRP A 280 9.87 -30.39 -7.82
CA TRP A 280 10.37 -29.21 -7.10
C TRP A 280 10.93 -28.17 -8.07
N TYR A 281 11.73 -28.59 -9.05
CA TYR A 281 12.29 -27.71 -10.08
C TYR A 281 11.22 -26.92 -10.85
N TYR A 282 10.06 -27.52 -11.13
CA TYR A 282 8.97 -26.87 -11.87
C TYR A 282 7.90 -26.18 -11.00
N ASN A 283 7.74 -26.56 -9.73
CA ASN A 283 6.64 -26.11 -8.88
C ASN A 283 7.07 -25.31 -7.64
N TRP A 284 8.37 -25.13 -7.39
CA TRP A 284 8.85 -24.40 -6.20
C TRP A 284 8.28 -22.98 -6.12
N GLY A 285 8.10 -22.29 -7.26
CA GLY A 285 7.54 -20.94 -7.28
C GLY A 285 6.11 -20.88 -6.75
N ILE A 286 5.27 -21.88 -7.05
CA ILE A 286 3.90 -21.97 -6.50
C ILE A 286 3.96 -22.17 -4.98
N VAL A 287 4.86 -23.04 -4.51
CA VAL A 287 5.05 -23.30 -3.08
C VAL A 287 5.51 -22.03 -2.35
N ALA A 288 6.44 -21.28 -2.95
CA ALA A 288 6.91 -20.01 -2.40
C ALA A 288 5.79 -18.97 -2.30
N VAL A 289 4.97 -18.82 -3.35
CA VAL A 289 3.80 -17.92 -3.33
C VAL A 289 2.78 -18.34 -2.27
N ALA A 290 2.45 -19.63 -2.18
CA ALA A 290 1.52 -20.13 -1.17
C ALA A 290 2.04 -19.89 0.25
N ALA A 291 3.33 -20.12 0.50
CA ALA A 291 3.95 -19.84 1.80
C ALA A 291 3.90 -18.35 2.14
N MET A 292 4.22 -17.45 1.20
CA MET A 292 4.12 -16.00 1.41
C MET A 292 2.69 -15.55 1.73
N VAL A 293 1.68 -16.09 1.05
CA VAL A 293 0.26 -15.79 1.35
C VAL A 293 -0.11 -16.25 2.75
N ILE A 294 0.29 -17.45 3.15
CA ILE A 294 0.03 -17.98 4.51
C ILE A 294 0.67 -17.08 5.57
N VAL A 295 1.95 -16.70 5.38
CA VAL A 295 2.64 -15.80 6.31
C VAL A 295 1.98 -14.43 6.36
N GLY A 296 1.57 -13.88 5.22
CA GLY A 296 0.87 -12.59 5.17
C GLY A 296 -0.50 -12.63 5.86
N VAL A 297 -1.28 -13.69 5.65
CA VAL A 297 -2.54 -13.91 6.38
C VAL A 297 -2.29 -14.08 7.87
N ALA A 298 -1.27 -14.84 8.26
CA ALA A 298 -0.91 -15.01 9.66
C ALA A 298 -0.45 -13.70 10.30
N TYR A 299 0.28 -12.84 9.59
CA TYR A 299 0.69 -11.53 10.07
C TYR A 299 -0.50 -10.59 10.26
N VAL A 300 -1.41 -10.52 9.28
CA VAL A 300 -2.63 -9.71 9.39
C VAL A 300 -3.53 -10.24 10.51
N ALA A 301 -3.71 -11.56 10.59
CA ALA A 301 -4.46 -12.20 11.66
C ALA A 301 -3.81 -11.95 13.02
N HIS A 302 -2.48 -12.03 13.13
CA HIS A 302 -1.77 -11.68 14.36
C HIS A 302 -1.99 -10.22 14.72
N GLY A 303 -1.81 -9.29 13.79
CA GLY A 303 -2.07 -7.87 14.01
C GLY A 303 -3.50 -7.59 14.49
N LEU A 304 -4.50 -8.23 13.89
CA LEU A 304 -5.90 -8.12 14.30
C LEU A 304 -6.21 -8.83 15.63
N LEU A 305 -5.49 -9.92 15.94
CA LEU A 305 -5.69 -10.71 17.17
C LEU A 305 -4.87 -10.19 18.36
N THR A 306 -3.84 -9.39 18.13
CA THR A 306 -2.97 -8.83 19.18
C THR A 306 -3.09 -7.32 19.34
N THR A 307 -3.90 -6.64 18.53
CA THR A 307 -4.39 -5.31 18.90
C THR A 307 -5.21 -5.45 20.16
N VAL A 308 -4.64 -4.97 21.27
CA VAL A 308 -5.37 -4.80 22.53
C VAL A 308 -6.39 -3.70 22.27
N ASP A 309 -7.67 -4.01 22.40
CA ASP A 309 -8.75 -3.04 22.27
C ASP A 309 -8.98 -2.44 23.66
N PRO A 310 -8.51 -1.21 23.94
CA PRO A 310 -8.60 -0.64 25.28
C PRO A 310 -10.07 -0.44 25.69
N ASP A 311 -10.39 -0.71 26.95
CA ASP A 311 -11.73 -0.46 27.51
C ASP A 311 -12.06 1.03 27.54
N TYR A 312 -11.05 1.84 27.84
CA TYR A 312 -11.17 3.28 27.93
C TYR A 312 -9.94 3.98 27.38
N THR A 313 -10.17 5.11 26.72
CA THR A 313 -9.11 5.95 26.16
C THR A 313 -9.18 7.35 26.77
N VAL A 314 -8.05 7.82 27.28
CA VAL A 314 -7.88 9.14 27.89
C VAL A 314 -6.79 9.90 27.15
N ALA A 315 -7.09 11.09 26.67
CA ALA A 315 -6.12 11.96 26.02
C ALA A 315 -5.42 12.86 27.05
N VAL A 316 -4.10 13.03 26.90
CA VAL A 316 -3.29 13.98 27.67
C VAL A 316 -2.57 14.89 26.69
N VAL A 317 -2.85 16.19 26.72
CA VAL A 317 -2.27 17.18 25.80
C VAL A 317 -1.34 18.09 26.58
N THR A 318 -0.05 18.06 26.23
CA THR A 318 1.00 18.80 26.93
C THR A 318 1.99 19.45 25.96
N ALA A 319 2.59 20.57 26.37
CA ALA A 319 3.62 21.22 25.54
C ALA A 319 4.88 20.37 25.38
N GLU A 320 5.27 19.61 26.41
CA GLU A 320 6.42 18.71 26.37
C GLU A 320 5.97 17.27 26.56
N ALA A 321 6.43 16.38 25.68
CA ALA A 321 6.10 14.95 25.72
C ALA A 321 6.31 14.35 27.12
N LEU A 322 5.25 13.78 27.70
CA LEU A 322 5.37 12.97 28.91
C LEU A 322 6.21 11.71 28.61
N PRO A 323 7.14 11.32 29.50
CA PRO A 323 7.87 10.07 29.36
C PRO A 323 6.94 8.85 29.47
N ASP A 324 7.30 7.76 28.78
CA ASP A 324 6.51 6.51 28.77
C ASP A 324 6.23 5.98 30.18
N GLU A 325 7.17 6.13 31.12
CA GLU A 325 6.98 5.74 32.52
C GLU A 325 5.83 6.50 33.19
N ALA A 326 5.69 7.81 32.91
CA ALA A 326 4.61 8.62 33.46
C ALA A 326 3.25 8.23 32.86
N VAL A 327 3.24 7.95 31.55
CA VAL A 327 2.04 7.48 30.82
C VAL A 327 1.60 6.12 31.36
N GLN A 328 2.52 5.17 31.52
CA GLN A 328 2.21 3.84 32.05
C GLN A 328 1.68 3.88 33.50
N ARG A 329 2.26 4.74 34.35
CA ARG A 329 1.76 4.91 35.71
C ARG A 329 0.36 5.51 35.73
N LEU A 330 0.08 6.49 34.87
CA LEU A 330 -1.27 7.05 34.75
C LEU A 330 -2.26 6.00 34.24
N GLN A 331 -1.90 5.22 33.21
CA GLN A 331 -2.73 4.11 32.71
C GLN A 331 -3.04 3.10 33.80
N THR A 332 -2.03 2.67 34.55
CA THR A 332 -2.20 1.69 35.64
C THR A 332 -3.09 2.24 36.73
N ALA A 333 -2.85 3.48 37.16
CA ALA A 333 -3.62 4.13 38.22
C ALA A 333 -5.08 4.39 37.81
N LEU A 334 -5.36 4.65 36.53
CA LEU A 334 -6.73 4.78 36.01
C LEU A 334 -7.40 3.42 35.83
N ALA A 335 -6.65 2.37 35.50
CA ALA A 335 -7.17 1.01 35.37
C ALA A 335 -7.74 0.47 36.69
N ASP A 336 -7.22 0.92 37.84
CA ASP A 336 -7.76 0.58 39.17
C ASP A 336 -9.20 1.09 39.40
N TYR A 337 -9.63 2.10 38.64
CA TYR A 337 -11.00 2.66 38.68
C TYR A 337 -11.88 2.16 37.52
N ALA A 338 -11.29 1.48 36.55
CA ALA A 338 -11.99 1.02 35.35
C ALA A 338 -12.60 -0.37 35.56
N GLU A 339 -13.67 -0.67 34.81
CA GLU A 339 -14.23 -2.02 34.70
C GLU A 339 -13.94 -2.60 33.32
N ASP A 340 -14.00 -3.93 33.19
CA ASP A 340 -13.87 -4.61 31.90
C ASP A 340 -15.10 -4.28 31.03
N ALA A 341 -14.92 -3.37 30.07
CA ALA A 341 -15.98 -2.84 29.22
C ALA A 341 -16.17 -3.69 27.96
N ASN A 342 -15.09 -4.29 27.46
CA ASN A 342 -15.08 -5.09 26.23
C ASN A 342 -15.37 -6.58 26.48
N GLY A 343 -15.33 -7.03 27.73
CA GLY A 343 -15.63 -8.40 28.18
C GLY A 343 -14.52 -9.41 27.92
N ASP A 344 -13.27 -8.97 27.75
CA ASP A 344 -12.12 -9.82 27.44
C ASP A 344 -11.40 -10.41 28.68
N GLY A 345 -11.82 -9.99 29.88
CA GLY A 345 -11.28 -10.42 31.16
C GLY A 345 -10.03 -9.66 31.62
N THR A 346 -9.61 -8.63 30.89
CA THR A 346 -8.52 -7.71 31.25
C THR A 346 -8.99 -6.27 31.20
N VAL A 347 -8.61 -5.46 32.19
CA VAL A 347 -8.94 -4.03 32.20
C VAL A 347 -7.76 -3.25 31.65
N VAL A 348 -7.96 -2.59 30.52
CA VAL A 348 -6.93 -1.79 29.85
C VAL A 348 -7.41 -0.36 29.63
N VAL A 349 -6.80 0.58 30.35
CA VAL A 349 -6.94 2.01 30.07
C VAL A 349 -5.75 2.47 29.23
N GLN A 350 -6.02 3.04 28.05
CA GLN A 350 -5.01 3.63 27.18
C GLN A 350 -4.94 5.14 27.40
N VAL A 351 -3.73 5.66 27.62
CA VAL A 351 -3.48 7.11 27.71
C VAL A 351 -2.79 7.56 26.44
N ASN A 352 -3.49 8.35 25.64
CA ASN A 352 -2.95 8.97 24.43
C ASN A 352 -2.25 10.28 24.78
N ASN A 353 -0.91 10.27 24.78
CA ASN A 353 -0.09 11.45 25.10
C ASN A 353 0.22 12.25 23.82
N TYR A 354 -0.38 13.43 23.70
CA TYR A 354 -0.20 14.35 22.59
C TYR A 354 0.72 15.52 22.98
N THR A 355 1.79 15.70 22.22
CA THR A 355 2.69 16.84 22.36
C THR A 355 2.21 18.01 21.51
N TRP A 356 1.59 19.01 22.11
CA TRP A 356 1.07 20.19 21.44
C TRP A 356 0.94 21.40 22.39
N SER A 357 1.20 22.59 21.86
CA SER A 357 1.06 23.88 22.56
C SER A 357 0.64 24.97 21.57
N ALA A 358 -0.15 25.95 22.02
CA ALA A 358 -0.41 27.16 21.25
C ALA A 358 0.82 28.08 21.16
N ASP A 359 1.72 28.00 22.15
CA ASP A 359 3.01 28.70 22.13
C ASP A 359 4.07 27.87 21.40
N ALA A 360 4.39 28.29 20.18
CA ALA A 360 5.38 27.67 19.32
C ALA A 360 6.83 27.71 19.88
N ALA A 361 7.10 28.49 20.94
CA ALA A 361 8.39 28.50 21.60
C ALA A 361 8.59 27.32 22.59
N LEU A 362 7.49 26.63 22.98
CA LEU A 362 7.51 25.57 24.00
C LEU A 362 7.66 24.16 23.41
N THR A 363 7.48 23.99 22.09
CA THR A 363 7.41 22.69 21.42
C THR A 363 8.45 22.54 20.32
N ASP A 364 9.03 21.35 20.16
CA ASP A 364 9.78 21.00 18.95
C ASP A 364 8.84 20.89 17.74
N MET A 365 9.20 21.53 16.63
CA MET A 365 8.36 21.66 15.44
C MET A 365 7.99 20.30 14.82
N ASN A 366 8.88 19.31 14.90
CA ASN A 366 8.60 17.96 14.41
C ASN A 366 7.67 17.19 15.36
N GLY A 367 7.90 17.29 16.67
CA GLY A 367 7.06 16.67 17.70
C GLY A 367 5.62 17.20 17.67
N GLN A 368 5.47 18.52 17.50
CA GLN A 368 4.16 19.17 17.44
C GLN A 368 3.36 18.77 16.19
N MET A 369 4.00 18.64 15.02
CA MET A 369 3.30 18.23 13.79
C MET A 369 2.79 16.78 13.87
N ALA A 370 3.59 15.87 14.45
CA ALA A 370 3.17 14.49 14.69
C ALA A 370 2.05 14.41 15.73
N GLY A 371 2.21 15.10 16.87
CA GLY A 371 1.20 15.16 17.93
C GLY A 371 -0.14 15.74 17.45
N ALA A 372 -0.10 16.86 16.71
CA ALA A 372 -1.30 17.48 16.14
C ALA A 372 -2.03 16.58 15.14
N THR A 373 -1.31 15.81 14.32
CA THR A 373 -1.92 14.90 13.33
C THR A 373 -2.65 13.75 14.02
N GLN A 374 -2.01 13.13 15.01
CA GLN A 374 -2.62 12.04 15.78
C GLN A 374 -3.81 12.54 16.59
N MET A 375 -3.67 13.68 17.26
CA MET A 375 -4.74 14.29 18.06
C MET A 375 -5.96 14.67 17.22
N ASN A 376 -5.77 15.21 16.01
CA ASN A 376 -6.88 15.49 15.09
C ASN A 376 -7.64 14.24 14.67
N THR A 377 -6.94 13.11 14.57
CA THR A 377 -7.57 11.82 14.23
C THR A 377 -8.44 11.35 15.38
N ASP A 378 -7.92 11.41 16.61
CA ASP A 378 -8.67 11.07 17.83
C ASP A 378 -9.92 11.97 17.97
N LEU A 379 -9.77 13.28 17.83
CA LEU A 379 -10.89 14.24 17.88
C LEU A 379 -11.98 13.95 16.83
N ALA A 380 -11.58 13.61 15.61
CA ALA A 380 -12.52 13.32 14.52
C ALA A 380 -13.28 12.00 14.74
N ASN A 381 -12.59 10.99 15.28
CA ASN A 381 -13.17 9.67 15.54
C ASN A 381 -13.90 9.60 16.88
N GLY A 382 -13.63 10.54 17.80
CA GLY A 382 -14.12 10.51 19.18
C GLY A 382 -13.54 9.34 19.98
N GLU A 383 -12.25 9.01 19.77
CA GLU A 383 -11.60 7.86 20.43
C GLU A 383 -11.45 8.10 21.94
N SER A 384 -10.93 9.27 22.34
CA SER A 384 -10.77 9.70 23.72
C SER A 384 -12.00 10.46 24.21
N LYS A 385 -12.56 9.99 25.32
CA LYS A 385 -13.75 10.61 25.95
C LYS A 385 -13.40 11.58 27.08
N ILE A 386 -12.23 11.38 27.70
CA ILE A 386 -11.69 12.22 28.77
C ILE A 386 -10.39 12.84 28.25
N TRP A 387 -10.27 14.16 28.40
CA TRP A 387 -9.16 14.97 27.90
C TRP A 387 -8.53 15.74 29.06
N ILE A 388 -7.22 15.56 29.27
CA ILE A 388 -6.42 16.27 30.26
C ILE A 388 -5.57 17.30 29.51
N LEU A 389 -5.78 18.58 29.79
CA LEU A 389 -5.25 19.69 29.02
C LEU A 389 -4.35 20.60 29.88
N ASP A 390 -3.13 20.84 29.40
CA ASP A 390 -2.21 21.84 29.96
C ASP A 390 -2.70 23.27 29.66
N ASP A 391 -3.03 23.54 28.40
CA ASP A 391 -3.54 24.84 27.92
C ASP A 391 -4.90 24.69 27.21
N PRO A 392 -6.02 24.72 27.96
CA PRO A 392 -7.35 24.55 27.39
C PRO A 392 -7.79 25.74 26.51
N GLU A 393 -7.32 26.96 26.77
CA GLU A 393 -7.66 28.13 25.95
C GLU A 393 -6.97 28.08 24.60
N GLY A 394 -5.67 27.77 24.58
CA GLY A 394 -4.94 27.55 23.34
C GLY A 394 -5.53 26.41 22.53
N PHE A 395 -5.88 25.30 23.19
CA PHE A 395 -6.52 24.16 22.55
C PHE A 395 -7.86 24.52 21.89
N GLU A 396 -8.71 25.30 22.56
CA GLU A 396 -9.96 25.77 21.95
C GLU A 396 -9.72 26.70 20.76
N GLN A 397 -8.77 27.63 20.85
CA GLN A 397 -8.47 28.55 19.73
C GLN A 397 -7.98 27.80 18.48
N ALA A 398 -7.27 26.69 18.67
CA ALA A 398 -6.72 25.90 17.58
C ALA A 398 -7.71 24.90 16.98
N TYR A 399 -8.53 24.25 17.82
CA TYR A 399 -9.35 23.10 17.41
C TYR A 399 -10.86 23.33 17.51
N GLY A 400 -11.33 24.28 18.33
CA GLY A 400 -12.76 24.50 18.57
C GLY A 400 -13.49 23.31 19.22
N ALA A 401 -12.75 22.30 19.69
CA ALA A 401 -13.32 21.03 20.13
C ALA A 401 -14.05 21.14 21.48
N LEU A 402 -13.64 22.06 22.37
CA LEU A 402 -14.29 22.21 23.67
C LEU A 402 -15.66 22.85 23.49
N SER A 403 -15.78 23.90 22.67
CA SER A 403 -17.09 24.51 22.41
C SER A 403 -18.02 23.59 21.63
N GLU A 404 -17.49 22.76 20.73
CA GLU A 404 -18.28 21.76 20.01
C GLU A 404 -18.85 20.70 20.96
N LYS A 405 -18.02 20.09 21.82
CA LYS A 405 -18.43 18.97 22.68
C LYS A 405 -19.10 19.40 23.98
N LEU A 406 -18.59 20.45 24.62
CA LEU A 406 -19.08 20.93 25.92
C LEU A 406 -20.07 22.10 25.79
N GLY A 407 -20.19 22.72 24.61
CA GLY A 407 -21.06 23.87 24.34
C GLY A 407 -20.39 25.23 24.59
N ALA A 408 -21.13 26.31 24.32
CA ALA A 408 -20.59 27.68 24.37
C ALA A 408 -20.04 28.13 25.75
N GLU A 409 -20.44 27.46 26.83
CA GLU A 409 -19.97 27.71 28.20
C GLU A 409 -18.95 26.67 28.66
N TRP A 410 -18.13 26.13 27.75
CA TRP A 410 -17.18 25.06 28.06
C TRP A 410 -16.22 25.39 29.22
N GLN A 411 -15.86 26.66 29.41
CA GLN A 411 -14.95 27.09 30.48
C GLN A 411 -15.48 26.73 31.88
N THR A 412 -16.80 26.78 32.09
CA THR A 412 -17.41 26.44 33.39
C THR A 412 -17.54 24.93 33.61
N LYS A 413 -17.39 24.15 32.52
CA LYS A 413 -17.46 22.69 32.53
C LYS A 413 -16.10 22.02 32.65
N LEU A 414 -15.02 22.79 32.54
CA LEU A 414 -13.67 22.28 32.82
C LEU A 414 -13.51 22.02 34.31
N ILE A 415 -12.95 20.86 34.63
CA ILE A 415 -12.72 20.42 36.00
C ILE A 415 -11.23 20.53 36.28
N PRO A 416 -10.78 21.43 37.17
CA PRO A 416 -9.37 21.48 37.56
C PRO A 416 -8.90 20.14 38.11
N TRP A 417 -7.74 19.63 37.70
CA TRP A 417 -7.21 18.34 38.15
C TRP A 417 -7.21 18.21 39.69
N ARG A 418 -6.75 19.26 40.38
CA ARG A 418 -6.71 19.32 41.87
C ARG A 418 -8.08 19.23 42.53
N SER A 419 -9.14 19.59 41.80
CA SER A 419 -10.50 19.61 42.34
C SER A 419 -11.17 18.24 42.29
N GLN A 420 -10.63 17.31 41.49
CA GLN A 420 -11.16 15.95 41.39
C GLN A 420 -10.44 15.02 42.39
N PRO A 421 -11.11 14.51 43.45
CA PRO A 421 -10.45 13.75 44.50
C PRO A 421 -9.79 12.45 44.03
N ALA A 422 -10.44 11.72 43.12
CA ALA A 422 -9.89 10.48 42.58
C ALA A 422 -8.59 10.73 41.79
N LEU A 423 -8.55 11.77 40.95
CA LEU A 423 -7.38 12.11 40.13
C LEU A 423 -6.25 12.74 40.96
N SER A 424 -6.57 13.65 41.86
CA SER A 424 -5.58 14.31 42.74
C SER A 424 -5.02 13.38 43.83
N GLY A 425 -5.71 12.27 44.12
CA GLY A 425 -5.28 11.23 45.06
C GLY A 425 -4.42 10.12 44.45
N LEU A 426 -4.24 10.07 43.12
CA LEU A 426 -3.48 9.00 42.46
C LEU A 426 -2.01 9.01 42.88
N GLU A 427 -1.47 7.84 43.21
CA GLU A 427 -0.05 7.65 43.52
C GLU A 427 0.79 7.53 42.24
N LEU A 428 0.94 8.63 41.49
CA LEU A 428 1.66 8.64 40.21
C LEU A 428 3.19 8.65 40.40
N GLY A 429 3.68 9.13 41.55
CA GLY A 429 5.10 9.25 41.85
C GLY A 429 5.83 10.24 40.93
N SER A 430 7.15 10.07 40.79
CA SER A 430 8.02 10.96 40.00
C SER A 430 8.76 10.21 38.89
N TYR A 431 9.24 10.97 37.90
CA TYR A 431 10.14 10.51 36.85
C TYR A 431 11.36 11.42 36.74
N ASN A 432 12.46 10.89 36.19
CA ASN A 432 13.71 11.63 36.00
C ASN A 432 13.65 12.45 34.71
N THR A 433 14.03 13.74 34.77
CA THR A 433 14.19 14.60 33.59
C THR A 433 15.64 14.67 33.09
N ALA A 434 16.61 14.38 33.96
CA ALA A 434 18.02 14.32 33.61
C ALA A 434 18.52 12.87 33.52
N ALA A 435 19.38 12.58 32.53
CA ALA A 435 19.91 11.23 32.28
C ALA A 435 20.80 10.67 33.42
N ASP A 436 21.28 11.53 34.31
CA ASP A 436 22.03 11.18 35.53
C ASP A 436 21.13 10.97 36.76
N GLY A 437 19.81 11.14 36.62
CA GLY A 437 18.83 11.03 37.70
C GLY A 437 18.87 12.18 38.70
N SER A 438 19.58 13.28 38.42
CA SER A 438 19.74 14.38 39.37
C SER A 438 18.52 15.31 39.45
N GLN A 439 17.66 15.28 38.44
CA GLN A 439 16.43 16.06 38.36
C GLN A 439 15.23 15.13 38.25
N THR A 440 14.30 15.26 39.18
CA THR A 440 13.04 14.51 39.24
C THR A 440 11.87 15.46 39.17
N VAL A 441 10.87 15.13 38.36
CA VAL A 441 9.58 15.84 38.33
C VAL A 441 8.52 14.93 38.92
N ASP A 442 7.76 15.46 39.88
CA ASP A 442 6.59 14.79 40.45
C ASP A 442 5.40 14.94 39.50
N ILE A 443 4.79 13.80 39.11
CA ILE A 443 3.74 13.76 38.08
C ILE A 443 2.49 14.49 38.58
N GLN A 444 2.13 14.29 39.86
CA GLN A 444 0.96 14.96 40.45
C GLN A 444 1.14 16.47 40.45
N SER A 445 2.31 16.96 40.84
CA SER A 445 2.63 18.39 40.84
C SER A 445 2.55 19.01 39.44
N ARG A 446 2.94 18.26 38.40
CA ARG A 446 2.83 18.69 37.00
C ARG A 446 1.36 18.78 36.56
N PHE A 447 0.57 17.74 36.81
CA PHE A 447 -0.87 17.72 36.45
C PHE A 447 -1.72 18.65 37.30
N ALA A 448 -1.22 19.11 38.44
CA ALA A 448 -1.93 20.02 39.32
C ALA A 448 -2.29 21.37 38.64
N GLY A 449 -1.63 21.74 37.54
CA GLY A 449 -2.00 22.90 36.72
C GLY A 449 -3.04 22.61 35.63
N TYR A 450 -3.35 21.35 35.37
CA TYR A 450 -4.11 20.92 34.20
C TYR A 450 -5.61 20.92 34.45
N SER A 451 -6.37 20.98 33.36
CA SER A 451 -7.83 20.93 33.35
C SER A 451 -8.32 19.67 32.67
N VAL A 452 -9.36 19.05 33.23
CA VAL A 452 -10.02 17.87 32.68
C VAL A 452 -11.29 18.29 31.95
N ALA A 453 -11.40 17.90 30.69
CA ALA A 453 -12.57 18.03 29.85
C ALA A 453 -13.18 16.65 29.60
N VAL A 454 -14.46 16.49 29.88
CA VAL A 454 -15.18 15.22 29.73
C VAL A 454 -16.17 15.36 28.59
N PHE A 455 -15.83 14.81 27.42
CA PHE A 455 -16.65 14.93 26.22
C PHE A 455 -17.88 14.02 26.26
N ASP A 456 -17.80 12.92 27.01
CA ASP A 456 -18.93 12.04 27.26
C ASP A 456 -19.10 11.79 28.76
N ALA A 457 -20.08 12.44 29.37
CA ALA A 457 -20.38 12.27 30.79
C ALA A 457 -20.96 10.89 31.12
N SER A 458 -21.42 10.12 30.13
CA SER A 458 -21.89 8.75 30.31
C SER A 458 -20.76 7.71 30.33
N ASP A 459 -19.52 8.14 30.12
CA ASP A 459 -18.36 7.27 30.18
C ASP A 459 -18.21 6.62 31.56
N ALA A 460 -18.09 5.29 31.59
CA ALA A 460 -18.09 4.53 32.83
C ALA A 460 -16.83 4.76 33.67
N LEU A 461 -15.67 4.98 33.04
CA LEU A 461 -14.45 5.37 33.76
C LEU A 461 -14.65 6.74 34.42
N TRP A 462 -15.24 7.71 33.71
CA TRP A 462 -15.58 8.99 34.33
C TRP A 462 -16.56 8.86 35.49
N GLN A 463 -17.60 8.03 35.36
CA GLN A 463 -18.56 7.78 36.45
C GLN A 463 -17.88 7.18 37.69
N ALA A 464 -16.95 6.25 37.51
CA ALA A 464 -16.18 5.65 38.59
C ALA A 464 -15.19 6.64 39.25
N LEU A 465 -14.61 7.55 38.47
CA LEU A 465 -13.77 8.62 39.01
C LEU A 465 -14.56 9.67 39.80
N ASN A 466 -15.89 9.76 39.58
CA ASN A 466 -16.77 10.75 40.18
C ASN A 466 -17.69 10.17 41.28
N SER A 467 -17.57 8.88 41.59
CA SER A 467 -18.25 8.20 42.69
C SER A 467 -17.48 8.34 44.00
#